data_AF-A0A1B6JM77-F1
#
_entry.id   AF-A0A1B6JM77-F1
#
_cell.length_a   1.000
_cell.length_b   1.000
_cell.length_c   1.000
_cell.angle_alpha   90.00
_cell.angle_beta   90.00
_cell.angle_gamma   90.00
#
_symmetry.space_group_name_H-M   'P 1'
#
loop_
_entity.id
_entity.type
_entity.pdbx_description
1 polymer ?
#
loop_
_entity_poly.entity_id
_entity_poly.type
_entity_poly.pdbx_seq_one_letter_code
_entity_poly.pdbx_strand_id
1 'polypeptide(L)'
;MKSWMIFVGIVLLVSPLHQQVATLDLTYMADNVLKFMTVLENKSKSPGTAVCKDAIKQHEDWLKKQTNECKKSKKSTTLAICERQMAVYPLAIESLIEALETGCK
;
A
#
# COMPACT_ATOMS: atom_id res chain seq x y z
N MET A 1 47.90 3.97 -37.89
CA MET A 1 47.64 4.82 -36.71
C MET A 1 46.31 4.39 -36.12
N LYS A 2 46.27 4.17 -34.80
CA LYS A 2 45.29 3.34 -34.07
C LYS A 2 43.87 3.90 -34.11
N SER A 3 42.95 3.03 -34.51
CA SER A 3 41.51 3.21 -34.57
C SER A 3 40.93 3.49 -33.18
N TRP A 4 40.01 4.44 -33.15
CA TRP A 4 39.20 4.87 -32.03
C TRP A 4 38.16 3.82 -31.61
N MET A 5 37.66 3.99 -30.39
CA MET A 5 36.37 3.49 -29.90
C MET A 5 36.25 1.98 -29.73
N ILE A 6 36.71 1.49 -28.57
CA ILE A 6 36.28 0.18 -28.10
C ILE A 6 35.94 0.26 -26.60
N PHE A 7 34.64 0.14 -26.34
CA PHE A 7 33.96 -0.22 -25.09
C PHE A 7 33.81 0.81 -23.96
N VAL A 8 33.11 1.90 -24.26
CA VAL A 8 32.05 2.38 -23.34
C VAL A 8 30.90 1.37 -23.43
N GLY A 9 31.00 0.27 -22.68
CA GLY A 9 30.04 -0.85 -22.80
C GLY A 9 29.78 -1.60 -21.50
N ILE A 10 30.20 -1.05 -20.36
CA ILE A 10 29.90 -1.61 -19.04
C ILE A 10 29.26 -0.48 -18.23
N VAL A 11 28.06 -0.09 -18.65
CA VAL A 11 27.20 0.79 -17.86
C VAL A 11 25.83 0.12 -17.80
N LEU A 12 25.59 -0.51 -16.65
CA LEU A 12 24.27 -0.69 -16.03
C LEU A 12 23.26 -1.59 -16.78
N LEU A 13 23.56 -2.89 -16.85
CA LEU A 13 22.48 -3.89 -16.73
C LEU A 13 22.24 -4.18 -15.25
N VAL A 14 21.70 -3.18 -14.52
CA VAL A 14 21.02 -3.47 -13.26
C VAL A 14 19.79 -4.28 -13.64
N SER A 15 19.83 -5.58 -13.34
CA SER A 15 18.85 -6.54 -13.83
C SER A 15 17.42 -6.10 -13.49
N PRO A 16 16.50 -6.01 -14.47
CA PRO A 16 15.10 -5.67 -14.21
C PRO A 16 14.38 -6.74 -13.37
N LEU A 17 15.01 -7.90 -13.14
CA LEU A 17 14.45 -9.02 -12.39
C LEU A 17 14.22 -8.69 -10.89
N HIS A 18 15.11 -7.93 -10.25
CA HIS A 18 14.93 -7.53 -8.85
C HIS A 18 13.76 -6.55 -8.66
N GLN A 19 13.52 -5.66 -9.64
CA GLN A 19 12.37 -4.77 -9.59
C GLN A 19 11.05 -5.52 -9.80
N GLN A 20 11.04 -6.59 -10.60
CA GLN A 20 9.83 -7.38 -10.88
C GLN A 20 9.33 -8.15 -9.65
N VAL A 21 10.23 -8.79 -8.90
CA VAL A 21 9.86 -9.56 -7.70
C VAL A 21 9.27 -8.66 -6.61
N ALA A 22 9.91 -7.52 -6.33
CA ALA A 22 9.41 -6.55 -5.35
C ALA A 22 8.04 -5.95 -5.74
N THR A 23 7.81 -5.72 -7.05
CA THR A 23 6.52 -5.17 -7.52
C THR A 23 5.37 -6.16 -7.46
N LEU A 24 5.64 -7.46 -7.63
CA LEU A 24 4.61 -8.51 -7.57
C LEU A 24 4.08 -8.65 -6.14
N ASP A 25 4.99 -8.63 -5.16
CA ASP A 25 4.66 -8.75 -3.74
C ASP A 25 3.86 -7.54 -3.25
N LEU A 26 4.30 -6.31 -3.57
CA LEU A 26 3.59 -5.11 -3.14
C LEU A 26 2.19 -4.99 -3.74
N THR A 27 2.00 -5.39 -5.01
CA THR A 27 0.68 -5.36 -5.65
C THR A 27 -0.29 -6.31 -4.95
N TYR A 28 0.18 -7.51 -4.61
CA TYR A 28 -0.60 -8.50 -3.86
C TYR A 28 -0.98 -7.99 -2.46
N MET A 29 -0.01 -7.42 -1.73
CA MET A 29 -0.28 -6.87 -0.40
C MET A 29 -1.29 -5.70 -0.46
N ALA A 30 -1.13 -4.79 -1.43
CA ALA A 30 -2.06 -3.68 -1.64
C ALA A 30 -3.48 -4.19 -1.96
N ASP A 31 -3.62 -5.21 -2.82
CA ASP A 31 -4.93 -5.79 -3.15
C ASP A 31 -5.58 -6.47 -1.92
N ASN A 32 -4.79 -7.09 -1.04
CA ASN A 32 -5.29 -7.60 0.23
C ASN A 32 -5.80 -6.46 1.14
N VAL A 33 -5.04 -5.37 1.29
CA VAL A 33 -5.47 -4.18 2.05
C VAL A 33 -6.78 -3.61 1.50
N LEU A 34 -6.92 -3.51 0.17
CA LEU A 34 -8.15 -3.04 -0.47
C LEU A 34 -9.37 -3.94 -0.15
N LYS A 35 -9.18 -5.26 -0.03
CA LYS A 35 -10.24 -6.19 0.39
C LYS A 35 -10.69 -5.92 1.83
N PHE A 36 -9.75 -5.74 2.78
CA PHE A 36 -10.10 -5.39 4.16
C PHE A 36 -10.83 -4.05 4.24
N MET A 37 -10.40 -3.05 3.48
CA MET A 37 -11.09 -1.76 3.36
C MET A 37 -12.53 -1.91 2.86
N THR A 38 -12.77 -2.80 1.90
CA THR A 38 -14.13 -3.07 1.40
C THR A 38 -15.02 -3.64 2.51
N VAL A 39 -14.47 -4.42 3.44
CA VAL A 39 -15.22 -4.90 4.62
C VAL A 39 -15.59 -3.73 5.54
N LEU A 40 -14.64 -2.83 5.80
CA LEU A 40 -14.86 -1.62 6.60
C LEU A 40 -15.96 -0.73 6.01
N GLU A 41 -15.92 -0.47 4.70
CA GLU A 41 -16.93 0.32 3.98
C GLU A 41 -18.35 -0.24 4.12
N ASN A 42 -18.45 -1.57 4.15
CA ASN A 42 -19.74 -2.26 4.25
C ASN A 42 -20.30 -2.30 5.67
N LYS A 43 -19.59 -1.80 6.69
CA LYS A 43 -20.08 -1.68 8.08
C LYS A 43 -21.03 -0.48 8.30
N SER A 44 -21.88 -0.20 7.31
CA SER A 44 -22.89 0.88 7.34
C SER A 44 -23.88 0.80 8.52
N LYS A 45 -24.13 -0.41 9.03
CA LYS A 45 -25.02 -0.68 10.18
C LYS A 45 -24.33 -0.62 11.55
N SER A 46 -23.10 -0.09 11.62
CA SER A 46 -22.38 0.05 12.89
C SER A 46 -23.21 0.81 13.96
N PRO A 47 -23.16 0.40 15.24
CA PRO A 47 -23.75 1.12 16.36
C PRO A 47 -23.01 2.42 16.73
N GLY A 48 -21.90 2.75 16.07
CA GLY A 48 -21.13 3.96 16.31
C GLY A 48 -21.92 5.26 16.05
N THR A 49 -21.57 6.30 16.79
CA THR A 49 -22.13 7.65 16.59
C THR A 49 -21.72 8.21 15.23
N ALA A 50 -22.42 9.24 14.74
CA ALA A 50 -22.06 9.92 13.50
C ALA A 50 -20.61 10.44 13.54
N VAL A 51 -20.19 11.01 14.66
CA VAL A 51 -18.81 11.51 14.88
C VAL A 51 -17.79 10.38 14.72
N CYS A 52 -18.06 9.19 15.27
CA CYS A 52 -17.14 8.09 15.10
C CYS A 52 -17.08 7.62 13.64
N LYS A 53 -18.25 7.44 13.01
CA LYS A 53 -18.32 7.01 11.61
C LYS A 53 -17.55 7.97 10.70
N ASP A 54 -17.66 9.27 10.93
CA ASP A 54 -16.94 10.29 10.17
C ASP A 54 -15.43 10.20 10.40
N ALA A 55 -14.98 10.04 11.65
CA ALA A 55 -13.55 9.89 11.97
C ALA A 55 -12.95 8.64 11.31
N ILE A 56 -13.68 7.52 11.33
CA ILE A 56 -13.28 6.27 10.69
C ILE A 56 -13.30 6.40 9.16
N LYS A 57 -14.28 7.11 8.59
CA LYS A 57 -14.32 7.41 7.15
C LYS A 57 -13.10 8.22 6.70
N GLN A 58 -12.67 9.20 7.50
CA GLN A 58 -11.44 9.96 7.22
C GLN A 58 -10.20 9.06 7.23
N HIS A 59 -10.12 8.11 8.17
CA HIS A 59 -9.02 7.14 8.22
C HIS A 59 -9.04 6.18 7.04
N GLU A 60 -10.23 5.69 6.67
CA GLU A 60 -10.44 4.86 5.49
C GLU A 60 -9.98 5.58 4.21
N ASP A 61 -10.39 6.83 3.99
CA ASP A 61 -9.99 7.61 2.81
C ASP A 61 -8.48 7.83 2.75
N TRP A 62 -7.85 8.08 3.90
CA TRP A 62 -6.39 8.19 3.99
C TRP A 62 -5.70 6.86 3.64
N LEU A 63 -6.17 5.74 4.19
CA LEU A 63 -5.64 4.40 3.89
C LEU A 63 -5.81 4.04 2.41
N LYS A 64 -6.96 4.36 1.81
CA LYS A 64 -7.19 4.18 0.36
C LYS A 64 -6.15 4.93 -0.45
N LYS A 65 -5.90 6.19 -0.09
CA LYS A 65 -4.96 7.05 -0.78
C LYS A 65 -3.54 6.49 -0.69
N GLN A 66 -3.09 6.13 0.51
CA GLN A 66 -1.76 5.55 0.73
C GLN A 66 -1.58 4.24 -0.04
N THR A 67 -2.58 3.35 0.00
CA THR A 67 -2.55 2.07 -0.73
C THR A 67 -2.43 2.26 -2.23
N ASN A 68 -3.17 3.23 -2.80
CA ASN A 68 -3.09 3.54 -4.22
C ASN A 68 -1.77 4.23 -4.62
N GLU A 69 -1.21 5.08 -3.77
CA GLU A 69 0.11 5.69 -3.96
C GLU A 69 1.20 4.62 -3.97
N CYS A 70 1.14 3.67 -3.03
CA CYS A 70 2.04 2.54 -2.95
C CYS A 70 1.97 1.63 -4.19
N LYS A 71 0.76 1.27 -4.63
CA LYS A 71 0.54 0.44 -5.82
C LYS A 71 1.10 1.07 -7.11
N LYS A 72 1.14 2.41 -7.20
CA LYS A 72 1.63 3.14 -8.38
C LYS A 72 3.12 3.49 -8.30
N SER A 73 3.75 3.32 -7.14
CA SER A 73 5.13 3.73 -6.93
C SER A 73 6.12 2.83 -7.66
N LYS A 74 7.15 3.44 -8.24
CA LYS A 74 8.29 2.75 -8.88
C LYS A 74 9.64 3.09 -8.23
N LYS A 75 9.64 3.91 -7.17
CA LYS A 75 10.86 4.35 -6.47
C LYS A 75 11.22 3.35 -5.39
N SER A 76 12.45 2.82 -5.40
CA SER A 76 12.90 1.77 -4.48
C SER A 76 12.74 2.11 -2.99
N THR A 77 13.10 3.33 -2.58
CA THR A 77 12.90 3.81 -1.20
C THR A 77 11.43 3.90 -0.81
N THR A 78 10.56 4.25 -1.75
CA THR A 78 9.11 4.29 -1.52
C THR A 78 8.52 2.88 -1.47
N LEU A 79 9.03 1.93 -2.26
CA LEU A 79 8.59 0.53 -2.23
C LEU A 79 8.82 -0.11 -0.87
N ALA A 80 10.01 0.06 -0.27
CA ALA A 80 10.31 -0.50 1.06
C ALA A 80 9.43 0.10 2.18
N ILE A 81 9.07 1.38 2.08
CA ILE A 81 8.11 2.01 3.01
C ILE A 81 6.72 1.41 2.82
N CYS A 82 6.31 1.27 1.57
CA CYS A 82 5.02 0.70 1.20
C CYS A 82 4.86 -0.75 1.64
N GLU A 83 5.88 -1.59 1.48
CA GLU A 83 5.87 -2.97 1.98
C GLU A 83 5.62 -3.02 3.49
N ARG A 84 6.35 -2.21 4.27
CA ARG A 84 6.14 -2.12 5.73
C ARG A 84 4.73 -1.64 6.09
N GLN A 85 4.22 -0.64 5.37
CA GLN A 85 2.88 -0.11 5.60
C GLN A 85 1.80 -1.13 5.25
N MET A 86 1.88 -1.77 4.08
CA MET A 86 0.92 -2.78 3.64
C MET A 86 0.89 -4.00 4.55
N ALA A 87 1.99 -4.33 5.23
CA ALA A 87 2.04 -5.39 6.24
C ALA A 87 1.28 -5.02 7.54
N VAL A 88 1.13 -3.73 7.85
CA VAL A 88 0.51 -3.23 9.10
C VAL A 88 -0.94 -2.78 8.89
N TYR A 89 -1.28 -2.29 7.70
CA TYR A 89 -2.62 -1.77 7.39
C TYR A 89 -3.78 -2.76 7.63
N PRO A 90 -3.64 -4.07 7.40
CA PRO A 90 -4.71 -5.02 7.74
C PRO A 90 -5.10 -4.97 9.22
N LEU A 91 -4.11 -4.96 10.13
CA LEU A 91 -4.36 -4.88 11.58
C LEU A 91 -5.00 -3.53 11.97
N ALA A 92 -4.58 -2.45 11.32
CA ALA A 92 -5.19 -1.14 11.53
C ALA A 92 -6.66 -1.12 11.07
N ILE A 93 -6.97 -1.73 9.92
CA ILE A 93 -8.34 -1.83 9.41
C ILE A 93 -9.20 -2.72 10.31
N GLU A 94 -8.68 -3.85 10.80
CA GLU A 94 -9.36 -4.70 11.78
C GLU A 94 -9.70 -3.93 13.04
N SER A 95 -8.77 -3.12 13.55
CA SER A 95 -9.01 -2.25 14.72
C SER A 95 -10.11 -1.22 14.47
N LEU A 96 -10.20 -0.66 13.25
CA LEU A 96 -11.28 0.27 12.87
C LEU A 96 -12.63 -0.45 12.76
N ILE A 97 -12.65 -1.69 12.27
CA ILE A 97 -13.85 -2.51 12.22
C ILE A 97 -14.34 -2.81 13.63
N GLU A 98 -13.45 -3.24 14.53
CA GLU A 98 -13.79 -3.50 15.93
C GLU A 98 -14.30 -2.23 16.61
N ALA A 99 -13.64 -1.09 16.42
CA ALA A 99 -14.11 0.19 16.93
C ALA A 99 -15.52 0.52 16.43
N LEU A 100 -15.82 0.33 15.13
CA LEU A 100 -17.19 0.50 14.63
C LEU A 100 -18.18 -0.45 15.28
N GLU A 101 -17.80 -1.70 15.55
CA GLU A 101 -18.67 -2.71 16.16
C GLU A 101 -18.96 -2.44 17.64
N THR A 102 -17.99 -1.94 18.40
CA THR A 102 -18.19 -1.54 19.80
C THR A 102 -18.88 -0.19 19.96
N GLY A 103 -19.13 0.50 18.84
CA GLY A 103 -19.67 1.86 18.83
C GLY A 103 -18.65 2.90 19.26
N CYS A 104 -17.36 2.57 19.10
CA CYS A 104 -16.20 3.42 19.32
C CYS A 104 -16.03 3.79 20.79
N LYS A 105 -16.19 2.76 21.62
CA LYS A 105 -16.05 2.79 23.07
C LYS A 105 -14.78 2.09 23.51
#